data_AF-A0A956PCV2-F1
#
_entry.id   AF-A0A956PCV2-F1
#
_cell.length_a   1.000
_cell.length_b   1.000
_cell.length_c   1.000
_cell.angle_alpha   90.00
_cell.angle_beta   90.00
_cell.angle_gamma   90.00
#
_symmetry.space_group_name_H-M   'P 1'
#
loop_
_entity.id
_entity.type
_entity.pdbx_description
1 polymer ?
#
loop_
_entity_poly.entity_id
_entity_poly.type
_entity_poly.pdbx_seq_one_letter_code
_entity_poly.pdbx_strand_id
1 'polypeptide(L)'
;MLIFLFGGVILFIVLNQAVMKQMNVIIGEIHYDQKGAEWNAHSALHTALLHYKRNDFGFTGDVTFDDAENSRSGGFLTFDKDSGLPYSTNNLNESAPVSGWGKIVVPGHSVHLVGIGLSGRQVVAREVIAKFRDFPWSVASNGGIQGNDIEVASYQYAERFEPDLKDAKDGHIFSNSTSPEAISLSGNSVVTGDAWTRGDIVLQDASKVEGKEQQQQPDDRPLTLSKLAEDYRPDPAFTQGYGPSITEISGLYEANSSQSIGNLSFTDGFLFVDGDVDISGELSGKGALVATGNIKITGSVNTDTEDTLALVAGGDISIEGSGPELSYFKGLVLAEGSFRAKDVTLLGSVLSLKDGGTVVLERVRAVNAGDLTRMDLSFAVELKTSLDSVFGGRIGGGKEIAIRYGENFQSFKPSNYAGLVALAETMKQNDEYESELVVWDPVDGSYSTTPPGTLLRDFVKAQEGWDTYIEQVKTNTVEYREIFQLDFNKFLRNTDGFLDVYHRSQVLPDMDWESIFRP
;
A
#
# COMPACT_ATOMS: atom_id res chain seq x y z
N MET A 1 7.50 -77.16 -38.10
CA MET A 1 7.13 -76.61 -36.77
C MET A 1 8.17 -75.62 -36.23
N LEU A 2 9.47 -75.92 -36.28
CA LEU A 2 10.53 -75.01 -35.80
C LEU A 2 10.61 -73.65 -36.53
N ILE A 3 10.37 -73.62 -37.85
CA ILE A 3 10.40 -72.38 -38.66
C ILE A 3 9.26 -71.42 -38.31
N PHE A 4 8.07 -71.94 -37.97
CA PHE A 4 6.95 -71.11 -37.52
C PHE A 4 7.17 -70.50 -36.14
N LEU A 5 7.87 -71.23 -35.25
CA LEU A 5 8.20 -70.75 -33.91
C LEU A 5 9.26 -69.63 -33.96
N PHE A 6 10.30 -69.78 -34.79
CA PHE A 6 11.31 -68.74 -35.00
C PHE A 6 10.75 -67.50 -35.72
N GLY A 7 9.88 -67.68 -36.72
CA GLY A 7 9.21 -66.57 -37.40
C GLY A 7 8.30 -65.75 -36.47
N GLY A 8 7.58 -66.43 -35.55
CA GLY A 8 6.73 -65.77 -34.57
C GLY A 8 7.50 -64.94 -33.54
N VAL A 9 8.66 -65.44 -33.06
CA VAL A 9 9.50 -64.72 -32.09
C VAL A 9 10.15 -63.49 -32.71
N ILE A 10 10.65 -63.59 -33.95
CA ILE A 10 11.24 -62.44 -34.66
C ILE A 10 10.16 -61.37 -34.93
N LEU A 11 8.96 -61.78 -35.36
CA LEU A 11 7.85 -60.86 -35.58
C LEU A 11 7.43 -60.17 -34.27
N PHE A 12 7.39 -60.89 -33.16
CA PHE A 12 7.08 -60.33 -31.84
C PHE A 12 8.13 -59.30 -31.39
N ILE A 13 9.43 -59.57 -31.60
CA ILE A 13 10.50 -58.63 -31.25
C ILE A 13 10.41 -57.35 -32.10
N VAL A 14 10.20 -57.49 -33.41
CA VAL A 14 10.04 -56.34 -34.32
C VAL A 14 8.80 -55.51 -33.96
N LEU A 15 7.69 -56.17 -33.61
CA LEU A 15 6.47 -55.47 -33.18
C LEU A 15 6.69 -54.70 -31.87
N ASN A 16 7.36 -55.30 -30.87
CA ASN A 16 7.68 -54.61 -29.62
C ASN A 16 8.65 -53.43 -29.83
N GLN A 17 9.65 -53.57 -30.71
CA GLN A 17 10.54 -52.45 -31.03
C GLN A 17 9.82 -51.32 -31.77
N ALA A 18 8.86 -51.63 -32.64
CA ALA A 18 8.03 -50.63 -33.30
C ALA A 18 7.12 -49.90 -32.30
N VAL A 19 6.48 -50.62 -31.37
CA VAL A 19 5.66 -50.04 -30.29
C VAL A 19 6.51 -49.15 -29.39
N MET A 20 7.70 -49.59 -28.96
CA MET A 20 8.60 -48.79 -28.11
C MET A 20 9.09 -47.52 -28.83
N LYS A 21 9.38 -47.59 -30.14
CA LYS A 21 9.74 -46.40 -30.93
C LYS A 21 8.56 -45.43 -31.05
N GLN A 22 7.35 -45.93 -31.30
CA GLN A 22 6.14 -45.09 -31.35
C GLN A 22 5.84 -44.46 -29.99
N MET A 23 5.98 -45.22 -28.89
CA MET A 23 5.84 -44.69 -27.53
C MET A 23 6.86 -43.59 -27.22
N ASN A 24 8.13 -43.76 -27.60
CA ASN A 24 9.15 -42.74 -27.39
C ASN A 24 8.88 -41.46 -28.17
N VAL A 25 8.35 -41.57 -29.41
CA VAL A 25 7.95 -40.41 -30.21
C VAL A 25 6.75 -39.70 -29.57
N ILE A 26 5.72 -40.45 -29.15
CA ILE A 26 4.53 -39.89 -28.48
C ILE A 26 4.90 -39.20 -27.16
N ILE A 27 5.76 -39.81 -26.33
CA ILE A 27 6.23 -39.21 -25.07
C ILE A 27 7.05 -37.94 -25.35
N GLY A 28 7.88 -37.95 -26.40
CA GLY A 28 8.65 -36.78 -26.83
C GLY A 28 7.76 -35.63 -27.29
N GLU A 29 6.74 -35.91 -28.10
CA GLU A 29 5.75 -34.93 -28.56
C GLU A 29 4.95 -34.35 -27.38
N ILE A 30 4.45 -35.19 -26.46
CA ILE A 30 3.75 -34.72 -25.25
C ILE A 30 4.64 -33.81 -24.39
N HIS A 31 5.91 -34.17 -24.22
CA HIS A 31 6.84 -33.34 -23.43
C HIS A 31 7.14 -32.00 -24.11
N TYR A 32 7.32 -32.02 -25.43
CA TYR A 32 7.55 -30.81 -26.23
C TYR A 32 6.34 -29.87 -26.18
N ASP A 33 5.14 -30.41 -26.40
CA ASP A 33 3.87 -29.69 -26.30
C ASP A 33 3.67 -29.12 -24.89
N GLN A 34 3.96 -29.89 -23.83
CA GLN A 34 3.82 -29.39 -22.46
C GLN A 34 4.77 -28.22 -22.19
N LYS A 35 6.01 -28.28 -22.69
CA LYS A 35 6.97 -27.18 -22.57
C LYS A 35 6.57 -25.95 -23.38
N GLY A 36 6.02 -26.14 -24.59
CA GLY A 36 5.45 -25.07 -25.39
C GLY A 36 4.28 -24.39 -24.66
N ALA A 37 3.38 -25.18 -24.08
CA ALA A 37 2.26 -24.69 -23.28
C ALA A 37 2.74 -23.91 -22.03
N GLU A 38 3.77 -24.40 -21.33
CA GLU A 38 4.39 -23.67 -20.22
C GLU A 38 4.96 -22.31 -20.64
N TRP A 39 5.63 -22.23 -21.80
CA TRP A 39 6.16 -20.96 -22.31
C TRP A 39 5.05 -20.00 -22.73
N ASN A 40 4.00 -20.50 -23.38
CA ASN A 40 2.87 -19.66 -23.77
C ASN A 40 2.12 -19.10 -22.53
N ALA A 41 1.95 -19.93 -21.49
CA ALA A 41 1.40 -19.48 -20.22
C ALA A 41 2.27 -18.39 -19.58
N HIS A 42 3.60 -18.57 -19.60
CA HIS A 42 4.55 -17.57 -19.10
C HIS A 42 4.51 -16.26 -19.91
N SER A 43 4.39 -16.34 -21.23
CA SER A 43 4.25 -15.18 -22.10
C SER A 43 2.96 -14.40 -21.84
N ALA A 44 1.85 -15.08 -21.49
CA ALA A 44 0.60 -14.42 -21.11
C ALA A 44 0.77 -13.61 -19.82
N LEU A 45 1.42 -14.20 -18.81
CA LEU A 45 1.77 -13.52 -17.55
C LEU A 45 2.66 -12.30 -17.81
N HIS A 46 3.73 -12.48 -18.59
CA HIS A 46 4.67 -11.41 -18.89
C HIS A 46 4.03 -10.26 -19.67
N THR A 47 3.17 -10.59 -20.65
CA THR A 47 2.42 -9.60 -21.43
C THR A 47 1.48 -8.79 -20.54
N ALA A 48 0.77 -9.42 -19.60
CA ALA A 48 -0.06 -8.71 -18.62
C ALA A 48 0.74 -7.70 -17.78
N LEU A 49 1.91 -8.12 -17.27
CA LEU A 49 2.82 -7.25 -16.52
C LEU A 49 3.37 -6.10 -17.37
N LEU A 50 3.68 -6.35 -18.64
CA LEU A 50 4.16 -5.33 -19.58
C LEU A 50 3.08 -4.29 -19.90
N HIS A 51 1.85 -4.71 -20.18
CA HIS A 51 0.77 -3.76 -20.41
C HIS A 51 0.47 -2.93 -19.16
N TYR A 52 0.54 -3.53 -17.97
CA TYR A 52 0.42 -2.80 -16.72
C TYR A 52 1.50 -1.73 -16.58
N LYS A 53 2.78 -2.07 -16.84
CA LYS A 53 3.90 -1.11 -16.82
C LYS A 53 3.75 0.04 -17.82
N ARG A 54 3.01 -0.17 -18.90
CA ARG A 54 2.70 0.87 -19.90
C ARG A 54 1.47 1.71 -19.54
N ASN A 55 0.84 1.42 -18.41
CA ASN A 55 -0.41 2.03 -17.96
C ASN A 55 -1.60 1.76 -18.90
N ASP A 56 -1.50 0.72 -19.74
CA ASP A 56 -2.52 0.32 -20.73
C ASP A 56 -3.45 -0.79 -20.20
N PHE A 57 -3.22 -1.26 -18.97
CA PHE A 57 -3.90 -2.42 -18.41
C PHE A 57 -4.02 -2.31 -16.89
N GLY A 58 -5.25 -2.31 -16.39
CA GLY A 58 -5.56 -2.19 -14.96
C GLY A 58 -5.70 -3.52 -14.22
N PHE A 59 -5.26 -4.64 -14.80
CA PHE A 59 -5.55 -6.01 -14.29
C PHE A 59 -7.05 -6.29 -14.12
N THR A 60 -7.84 -5.88 -15.12
CA THR A 60 -9.28 -6.08 -15.17
C THR A 60 -9.75 -6.64 -16.51
N GLY A 61 -8.89 -6.65 -17.52
CA GLY A 61 -9.18 -7.18 -18.85
C GLY A 61 -8.40 -8.46 -19.15
N ASP A 62 -8.62 -8.99 -20.34
CA ASP A 62 -7.99 -10.22 -20.78
C ASP A 62 -6.69 -9.94 -21.54
N VAL A 63 -5.76 -10.89 -21.46
CA VAL A 63 -4.58 -10.94 -22.32
C VAL A 63 -4.66 -12.21 -23.15
N THR A 64 -4.72 -12.03 -24.45
CA THR A 64 -4.80 -13.13 -25.41
C THR A 64 -3.77 -12.90 -26.50
N PHE A 65 -3.05 -13.95 -26.87
CA PHE A 65 -2.32 -14.00 -28.12
C PHE A 65 -2.39 -15.42 -28.67
N ASP A 66 -2.54 -15.51 -29.98
CA ASP A 66 -2.52 -16.76 -30.73
C ASP A 66 -1.38 -16.75 -31.75
N ASP A 67 -0.88 -17.94 -32.09
CA ASP A 67 -0.05 -18.11 -33.26
C ASP A 67 -0.98 -18.15 -34.49
N ALA A 68 -0.98 -17.06 -35.27
CA ALA A 68 -1.82 -16.93 -36.47
C ALA A 68 -1.60 -18.07 -37.49
N GLU A 69 -0.44 -18.74 -37.46
CA GLU A 69 -0.12 -19.88 -38.33
C GLU A 69 -0.46 -21.24 -37.68
N ASN A 70 -0.66 -21.29 -36.36
CA ASN A 70 -0.96 -22.51 -35.62
C ASN A 70 -2.05 -22.28 -34.58
N SER A 71 -3.30 -22.65 -34.93
CA SER A 71 -4.47 -22.54 -34.05
C SER A 71 -4.41 -23.41 -32.78
N ARG A 72 -3.29 -24.14 -32.56
CA ARG A 72 -3.00 -24.92 -31.36
C ARG A 72 -1.77 -24.41 -30.60
N SER A 73 -1.42 -23.14 -30.74
CA SER A 73 -0.42 -22.48 -29.92
C SER A 73 -0.91 -21.09 -29.55
N GLY A 74 -0.93 -20.77 -28.26
CA GLY A 74 -1.43 -19.49 -27.79
C GLY A 74 -1.40 -19.38 -26.27
N GLY A 75 -1.47 -18.15 -25.78
CA GLY A 75 -1.53 -17.83 -24.36
C GLY A 75 -2.76 -16.99 -24.05
N PHE A 76 -3.34 -17.23 -22.88
CA PHE A 76 -4.54 -16.57 -22.39
C PHE A 76 -4.41 -16.25 -20.90
N LEU A 77 -4.96 -15.13 -20.48
CA LEU A 77 -5.12 -14.75 -19.08
C LEU A 77 -6.39 -13.91 -18.98
N THR A 78 -7.24 -14.19 -17.98
CA THR A 78 -8.46 -13.43 -17.71
C THR A 78 -8.57 -13.06 -16.24
N PHE A 79 -9.32 -12.00 -15.94
CA PHE A 79 -9.77 -11.65 -14.59
C PHE A 79 -11.26 -11.96 -14.37
N ASP A 80 -11.94 -12.49 -15.39
CA ASP A 80 -13.35 -12.92 -15.29
C ASP A 80 -13.45 -14.24 -14.52
N LYS A 81 -13.98 -14.14 -13.30
CA LYS A 81 -14.20 -15.28 -12.40
C LYS A 81 -15.31 -16.22 -12.89
N ASP A 82 -16.22 -15.70 -13.72
CA ASP A 82 -17.39 -16.43 -14.23
C ASP A 82 -17.12 -17.09 -15.59
N SER A 83 -15.93 -16.86 -16.18
CA SER A 83 -15.49 -17.45 -17.45
C SER A 83 -15.46 -18.98 -17.45
N GLY A 84 -15.47 -19.62 -16.27
CA GLY A 84 -15.28 -21.06 -16.11
C GLY A 84 -13.83 -21.52 -16.32
N LEU A 85 -12.91 -20.59 -16.56
CA LEU A 85 -11.48 -20.84 -16.75
C LEU A 85 -10.67 -20.52 -15.49
N PRO A 86 -9.42 -21.00 -15.40
CA PRO A 86 -8.45 -20.43 -14.49
C PRO A 86 -8.35 -18.90 -14.66
N TYR A 87 -8.58 -18.17 -13.57
CA TYR A 87 -8.69 -16.72 -13.58
C TYR A 87 -7.64 -16.08 -12.67
N SER A 88 -7.24 -14.87 -13.02
CA SER A 88 -6.37 -13.99 -12.24
C SER A 88 -7.19 -13.18 -11.25
N THR A 89 -6.57 -12.80 -10.13
CA THR A 89 -7.21 -11.99 -9.09
C THR A 89 -6.35 -10.78 -8.78
N ASN A 90 -6.90 -9.59 -9.08
CA ASN A 90 -6.27 -8.32 -8.76
C ASN A 90 -6.62 -7.93 -7.32
N ASN A 91 -5.60 -7.81 -6.48
CA ASN A 91 -5.72 -7.35 -5.10
C ASN A 91 -4.74 -6.20 -4.82
N LEU A 92 -4.31 -5.45 -5.85
CA LEU A 92 -3.27 -4.43 -5.71
C LEU A 92 -3.71 -3.20 -4.93
N ASN A 93 -5.02 -2.91 -4.94
CA ASN A 93 -5.60 -1.74 -4.29
C ASN A 93 -6.23 -2.06 -2.94
N GLU A 94 -6.33 -3.34 -2.57
CA GLU A 94 -6.97 -3.80 -1.34
C GLU A 94 -5.91 -4.20 -0.32
N SER A 95 -6.16 -3.88 0.96
CA SER A 95 -5.28 -4.25 2.07
C SER A 95 -5.56 -5.64 2.63
N ALA A 96 -6.83 -6.09 2.56
CA ALA A 96 -7.23 -7.41 3.01
C ALA A 96 -6.81 -8.50 2.00
N PRO A 97 -6.42 -9.70 2.48
CA PRO A 97 -6.19 -10.82 1.60
C PRO A 97 -7.50 -11.32 0.99
N VAL A 98 -7.45 -11.75 -0.28
CA VAL A 98 -8.61 -12.30 -1.01
C VAL A 98 -8.34 -13.70 -1.52
N SER A 99 -9.40 -14.46 -1.79
CA SER A 99 -9.28 -15.78 -2.40
C SER A 99 -9.16 -15.66 -3.92
N GLY A 100 -8.03 -16.11 -4.46
CA GLY A 100 -7.78 -16.28 -5.88
C GLY A 100 -8.26 -17.64 -6.40
N TRP A 101 -7.94 -17.91 -7.67
CA TRP A 101 -8.27 -19.18 -8.30
C TRP A 101 -7.59 -20.36 -7.58
N GLY A 102 -8.28 -21.50 -7.51
CA GLY A 102 -7.80 -22.65 -6.74
C GLY A 102 -7.76 -22.44 -5.21
N LYS A 103 -8.45 -21.41 -4.70
CA LYS A 103 -8.44 -20.99 -3.28
C LYS A 103 -7.06 -20.55 -2.78
N ILE A 104 -6.19 -20.10 -3.68
CA ILE A 104 -4.92 -19.47 -3.31
C ILE A 104 -5.22 -18.17 -2.56
N VAL A 105 -4.58 -17.98 -1.41
CA VAL A 105 -4.67 -16.71 -0.68
C VAL A 105 -3.81 -15.68 -1.41
N VAL A 106 -4.44 -14.62 -1.90
CA VAL A 106 -3.78 -13.48 -2.54
C VAL A 106 -3.62 -12.40 -1.49
N PRO A 107 -2.38 -12.11 -1.04
CA PRO A 107 -2.15 -11.07 -0.04
C PRO A 107 -2.68 -9.70 -0.49
N GLY A 108 -2.95 -8.81 0.47
CA GLY A 108 -3.18 -7.40 0.19
C GLY A 108 -2.05 -6.81 -0.65
N HIS A 109 -2.40 -5.91 -1.57
CA HIS A 109 -1.47 -5.21 -2.45
C HIS A 109 -0.61 -6.11 -3.33
N SER A 110 -1.20 -7.21 -3.77
CA SER A 110 -0.59 -8.14 -4.71
C SER A 110 -1.58 -8.50 -5.83
N VAL A 111 -1.07 -9.10 -6.90
CA VAL A 111 -1.90 -9.65 -7.96
C VAL A 111 -1.54 -11.11 -8.14
N HIS A 112 -2.55 -11.96 -8.14
CA HIS A 112 -2.42 -13.37 -8.53
C HIS A 112 -2.71 -13.46 -10.02
N LEU A 113 -1.67 -13.68 -10.81
CA LEU A 113 -1.76 -13.85 -12.25
C LEU A 113 -1.79 -15.35 -12.58
N VAL A 114 -2.79 -15.75 -13.35
CA VAL A 114 -2.97 -17.12 -13.83
C VAL A 114 -2.98 -17.08 -15.35
N GLY A 115 -1.84 -17.44 -15.93
CA GLY A 115 -1.67 -17.55 -17.37
C GLY A 115 -1.92 -18.99 -17.78
N ILE A 116 -2.69 -19.18 -18.84
CA ILE A 116 -2.96 -20.47 -19.44
C ILE A 116 -2.29 -20.50 -20.82
N GLY A 117 -1.54 -21.55 -21.08
CA GLY A 117 -0.85 -21.74 -22.33
C GLY A 117 -1.28 -23.03 -23.00
N LEU A 118 -1.37 -22.97 -24.33
CA LEU A 118 -1.68 -24.07 -25.20
C LEU A 118 -0.49 -24.34 -26.11
N SER A 119 -0.13 -25.61 -26.26
CA SER A 119 0.71 -26.04 -27.38
C SER A 119 0.35 -27.47 -27.75
N GLY A 120 -0.03 -27.67 -29.02
CA GLY A 120 -0.53 -28.96 -29.50
C GLY A 120 -1.79 -29.39 -28.76
N ARG A 121 -1.68 -30.47 -27.95
CA ARG A 121 -2.78 -30.97 -27.09
C ARG A 121 -2.60 -30.65 -25.62
N GLN A 122 -1.51 -30.00 -25.25
CA GLN A 122 -1.22 -29.73 -23.85
C GLN A 122 -1.73 -28.35 -23.46
N VAL A 123 -2.42 -28.31 -22.33
CA VAL A 123 -2.85 -27.08 -21.68
C VAL A 123 -2.19 -26.99 -20.31
N VAL A 124 -1.53 -25.87 -20.04
CA VAL A 124 -0.84 -25.65 -18.78
C VAL A 124 -1.27 -24.32 -18.19
N ALA A 125 -1.65 -24.32 -16.92
CA ALA A 125 -1.76 -23.11 -16.11
C ALA A 125 -0.44 -22.85 -15.38
N ARG A 126 0.01 -21.59 -15.43
CA ARG A 126 1.10 -21.04 -14.63
C ARG A 126 0.53 -19.94 -13.74
N GLU A 127 0.86 -20.02 -12.46
CA GLU A 127 0.38 -19.09 -11.45
C GLU A 127 1.55 -18.32 -10.86
N VAL A 128 1.38 -17.02 -10.71
CA VAL A 128 2.33 -16.11 -10.06
C VAL A 128 1.58 -15.20 -9.12
N ILE A 129 2.09 -15.03 -7.89
CA ILE A 129 1.69 -13.89 -7.06
C ILE A 129 2.78 -12.85 -7.18
N ALA A 130 2.44 -11.71 -7.76
CA ALA A 130 3.32 -10.59 -8.00
C ALA A 130 2.91 -9.44 -7.07
N LYS A 131 3.87 -8.83 -6.38
CA LYS A 131 3.66 -7.59 -5.62
C LYS A 131 4.61 -6.50 -6.11
N PHE A 132 4.28 -5.23 -5.88
CA PHE A 132 5.29 -4.19 -6.04
C PHE A 132 6.43 -4.44 -5.08
N ARG A 133 7.65 -4.13 -5.52
CA ARG A 133 8.73 -3.91 -4.56
C ARG A 133 8.32 -2.74 -3.67
N ASP A 134 8.75 -2.79 -2.42
CA ASP A 134 8.56 -1.67 -1.52
C ASP A 134 9.45 -0.51 -2.02
N PHE A 135 8.95 0.73 -1.94
CA PHE A 135 9.67 1.91 -2.36
C PHE A 135 11.03 1.98 -1.66
N PRO A 136 12.16 1.89 -2.40
CA PRO A 136 13.45 1.55 -1.81
C PRO A 136 14.18 2.76 -1.23
N TRP A 137 13.71 3.98 -1.50
CA TRP A 137 14.42 5.21 -1.16
C TRP A 137 13.96 5.74 0.19
N SER A 138 14.90 5.97 1.10
CA SER A 138 14.64 6.74 2.33
C SER A 138 14.37 8.21 1.97
N VAL A 139 15.12 8.73 0.99
CA VAL A 139 14.99 10.09 0.47
C VAL A 139 15.10 10.05 -1.05
N ALA A 140 14.10 10.58 -1.73
CA ALA A 140 14.10 10.76 -3.17
C ALA A 140 13.74 12.20 -3.55
N SER A 141 14.38 12.75 -4.59
CA SER A 141 14.17 14.14 -5.00
C SER A 141 14.32 14.32 -6.51
N ASN A 142 13.51 15.18 -7.13
CA ASN A 142 13.80 15.69 -8.48
C ASN A 142 14.92 16.75 -8.47
N GLY A 143 15.13 17.38 -7.32
CA GLY A 143 16.19 18.35 -7.07
C GLY A 143 17.45 17.75 -6.45
N GLY A 144 18.36 18.62 -6.03
CA GLY A 144 19.59 18.19 -5.34
C GLY A 144 19.33 17.71 -3.91
N ILE A 145 20.22 16.90 -3.35
CA ILE A 145 20.22 16.48 -1.94
C ILE A 145 21.51 16.98 -1.29
N GLN A 146 21.36 17.70 -0.18
CA GLN A 146 22.45 18.20 0.66
C GLN A 146 22.33 17.60 2.06
N GLY A 147 23.31 16.82 2.49
CA GLY A 147 23.35 16.16 3.79
C GLY A 147 24.57 16.58 4.60
N ASN A 148 24.36 16.97 5.86
CA ASN A 148 25.42 17.21 6.83
C ASN A 148 25.14 16.43 8.12
N ASP A 149 26.06 15.56 8.52
CA ASP A 149 25.90 14.63 9.64
C ASP A 149 24.60 13.80 9.55
N ILE A 150 24.35 13.16 8.41
CA ILE A 150 23.15 12.32 8.20
C ILE A 150 23.43 10.83 8.28
N GLU A 151 22.47 10.02 8.69
CA GLU A 151 22.53 8.56 8.60
C GLU A 151 21.35 8.06 7.77
N VAL A 152 21.61 7.32 6.69
CA VAL A 152 20.58 6.73 5.84
C VAL A 152 20.63 5.22 5.95
N ALA A 153 19.50 4.62 6.33
CA ALA A 153 19.36 3.19 6.52
C ALA A 153 17.95 2.70 6.15
N SER A 154 17.72 1.40 6.22
CA SER A 154 16.38 0.84 6.05
C SER A 154 16.06 -0.27 7.04
N TYR A 155 14.77 -0.52 7.26
CA TYR A 155 14.24 -1.68 7.96
C TYR A 155 13.13 -2.31 7.14
N GLN A 156 12.90 -3.60 7.36
CA GLN A 156 11.78 -4.28 6.71
C GLN A 156 10.42 -3.81 7.27
N TYR A 157 10.38 -3.53 8.57
CA TYR A 157 9.19 -3.12 9.30
C TYR A 157 9.56 -2.01 10.28
N ALA A 158 8.72 -0.99 10.40
CA ALA A 158 8.94 0.15 11.29
C ALA A 158 9.05 -0.27 12.77
N GLU A 159 8.33 -1.31 13.19
CA GLU A 159 8.37 -1.87 14.55
C GLU A 159 9.73 -2.41 14.97
N ARG A 160 10.62 -2.69 14.00
CA ARG A 160 11.99 -3.17 14.27
C ARG A 160 13.01 -2.05 14.36
N PHE A 161 12.57 -0.79 14.22
CA PHE A 161 13.48 0.34 14.30
C PHE A 161 14.13 0.40 15.69
N GLU A 162 15.46 0.35 15.69
CA GLU A 162 16.29 0.62 16.86
C GLU A 162 17.09 1.91 16.62
N PRO A 163 17.13 2.86 17.56
CA PRO A 163 17.85 4.14 17.38
C PRO A 163 19.33 3.99 17.06
N ASP A 164 19.97 2.90 17.48
CA ASP A 164 21.40 2.63 17.22
C ASP A 164 21.69 2.01 15.84
N LEU A 165 20.65 1.76 15.05
CA LEU A 165 20.71 1.20 13.68
C LEU A 165 21.43 -0.16 13.56
N LYS A 166 21.56 -0.92 14.66
CA LYS A 166 22.38 -2.13 14.69
C LYS A 166 21.94 -3.23 13.72
N ASP A 167 20.63 -3.36 13.52
CA ASP A 167 20.02 -4.36 12.62
C ASP A 167 19.46 -3.73 11.33
N ALA A 168 19.87 -2.49 11.04
CA ALA A 168 19.44 -1.79 9.86
C ALA A 168 20.02 -2.45 8.59
N LYS A 169 19.23 -2.44 7.54
CA LYS A 169 19.58 -2.83 6.17
C LYS A 169 20.01 -1.61 5.37
N ASP A 170 20.49 -1.87 4.16
CA ASP A 170 20.91 -0.89 3.18
C ASP A 170 19.78 0.14 2.91
N GLY A 171 20.02 1.39 3.30
CA GLY A 171 19.15 2.53 2.99
C GLY A 171 19.65 3.30 1.78
N HIS A 172 18.75 3.63 0.87
CA HIS A 172 19.11 4.23 -0.42
C HIS A 172 18.64 5.69 -0.52
N ILE A 173 19.37 6.50 -1.30
CA ILE A 173 18.95 7.85 -1.70
C ILE A 173 18.96 8.02 -3.22
N PHE A 174 18.05 8.85 -3.73
CA PHE A 174 17.90 9.11 -5.16
C PHE A 174 17.72 10.61 -5.46
N SER A 175 18.47 11.14 -6.42
CA SER A 175 18.31 12.51 -6.92
C SER A 175 18.26 12.55 -8.45
N ASN A 176 17.18 13.10 -9.01
CA ASN A 176 17.06 13.34 -10.45
C ASN A 176 17.80 14.60 -10.94
N SER A 177 18.49 15.31 -10.04
CA SER A 177 19.23 16.52 -10.39
C SER A 177 20.39 16.18 -11.32
N THR A 178 20.61 17.02 -12.33
CA THR A 178 21.76 16.95 -13.26
C THR A 178 22.92 17.86 -12.83
N SER A 179 22.81 18.46 -11.64
CA SER A 179 23.84 19.36 -11.09
C SER A 179 25.17 18.61 -10.83
N PRO A 180 26.33 19.27 -10.96
CA PRO A 180 27.61 18.75 -10.47
C PRO A 180 27.65 18.53 -8.94
N GLU A 181 26.65 18.99 -8.21
CA GLU A 181 26.45 18.73 -6.79
C GLU A 181 25.04 18.20 -6.56
N ALA A 182 24.63 17.20 -7.34
CA ALA A 182 23.29 16.64 -7.28
C ALA A 182 23.06 15.91 -5.94
N ILE A 183 24.06 15.20 -5.43
CA ILE A 183 24.10 14.72 -4.05
C ILE A 183 25.39 15.24 -3.43
N SER A 184 25.28 16.02 -2.36
CA SER A 184 26.43 16.56 -1.61
C SER A 184 26.32 16.14 -0.16
N LEU A 185 27.29 15.37 0.33
CA LEU A 185 27.35 14.87 1.70
C LEU A 185 28.59 15.42 2.40
N SER A 186 28.44 15.86 3.64
CA SER A 186 29.52 16.40 4.48
C SER A 186 29.43 15.92 5.94
N GLY A 187 30.39 16.33 6.77
CA GLY A 187 30.46 15.89 8.16
C GLY A 187 30.70 14.38 8.27
N ASN A 188 29.95 13.73 9.15
CA ASN A 188 30.01 12.27 9.36
C ASN A 188 28.87 11.53 8.63
N SER A 189 28.41 12.05 7.49
CA SER A 189 27.26 11.49 6.80
C SER A 189 27.51 10.06 6.29
N VAL A 190 26.60 9.13 6.55
CA VAL A 190 26.68 7.74 6.11
C VAL A 190 25.40 7.35 5.36
N VAL A 191 25.56 6.86 4.14
CA VAL A 191 24.52 6.15 3.40
C VAL A 191 24.88 4.67 3.39
N THR A 192 24.12 3.83 4.09
CA THR A 192 24.41 2.39 4.22
C THR A 192 24.18 1.61 2.93
N GLY A 193 23.27 2.06 2.07
CA GLY A 193 23.03 1.49 0.75
C GLY A 193 23.62 2.32 -0.39
N ASP A 194 22.92 2.29 -1.51
CA ASP A 194 23.31 3.01 -2.73
C ASP A 194 22.85 4.49 -2.75
N ALA A 195 23.63 5.32 -3.43
CA ALA A 195 23.27 6.69 -3.78
C ALA A 195 23.19 6.83 -5.31
N TRP A 196 22.04 7.27 -5.82
CA TRP A 196 21.74 7.31 -7.24
C TRP A 196 21.48 8.74 -7.71
N THR A 197 22.12 9.15 -8.80
CA THR A 197 21.85 10.45 -9.39
C THR A 197 22.20 10.58 -10.88
N ARG A 198 21.56 11.55 -11.54
CA ARG A 198 21.90 11.98 -12.91
C ARG A 198 23.08 12.94 -12.96
N GLY A 199 23.37 13.64 -11.87
CA GLY A 199 24.51 14.52 -11.72
C GLY A 199 25.68 13.80 -11.10
N ASP A 200 26.47 14.56 -10.32
CA ASP A 200 27.60 14.01 -9.59
C ASP A 200 27.27 13.85 -8.09
N ILE A 201 27.95 12.90 -7.45
CA ILE A 201 27.95 12.71 -5.99
C ILE A 201 29.25 13.31 -5.45
N VAL A 202 29.12 14.24 -4.51
CA VAL A 202 30.23 14.93 -3.85
C VAL A 202 30.25 14.54 -2.38
N LEU A 203 31.30 13.82 -1.98
CA LEU A 203 31.54 13.43 -0.58
C LEU A 203 32.64 14.31 0.01
N GLN A 204 32.35 14.96 1.13
CA GLN A 204 33.25 15.84 1.88
C GLN A 204 33.51 15.27 3.29
N ASP A 205 34.57 15.72 3.94
CA ASP A 205 34.95 15.32 5.30
C ASP A 205 35.06 13.79 5.49
N ALA A 206 34.32 13.23 6.45
CA ALA A 206 34.28 11.80 6.75
C ALA A 206 33.05 11.11 6.14
N SER A 207 32.31 11.79 5.25
CA SER A 207 31.10 11.24 4.65
C SER A 207 31.41 10.07 3.73
N LYS A 208 30.47 9.11 3.65
CA LYS A 208 30.61 7.91 2.83
C LYS A 208 29.26 7.36 2.35
N VAL A 209 29.32 6.67 1.22
CA VAL A 209 28.29 5.76 0.72
C VAL A 209 28.88 4.35 0.81
N GLU A 210 28.25 3.45 1.56
CA GLU A 210 28.75 2.09 1.77
C GLU A 210 28.36 1.14 0.63
N GLY A 211 27.22 1.40 -0.02
CA GLY A 211 26.80 0.73 -1.24
C GLY A 211 27.44 1.33 -2.49
N LYS A 212 26.68 1.35 -3.59
CA LYS A 212 27.16 1.87 -4.89
C LYS A 212 26.85 3.34 -5.05
N GLU A 213 27.85 4.08 -5.53
CA GLU A 213 27.70 5.43 -6.06
C GLU A 213 27.34 5.37 -7.56
N GLN A 214 26.07 5.56 -7.88
CA GLN A 214 25.56 5.49 -9.26
C GLN A 214 25.35 6.90 -9.81
N GLN A 215 26.43 7.50 -10.29
CA GLN A 215 26.46 8.85 -10.86
C GLN A 215 26.16 8.83 -12.37
N GLN A 216 25.68 9.95 -12.90
CA GLN A 216 25.46 10.18 -14.34
C GLN A 216 24.65 9.08 -15.05
N GLN A 217 23.72 8.45 -14.33
CA GLN A 217 22.84 7.42 -14.91
C GLN A 217 21.73 8.08 -15.73
N PRO A 218 21.41 7.58 -16.94
CA PRO A 218 20.47 8.23 -17.86
C PRO A 218 18.99 7.97 -17.52
N ASP A 219 18.60 7.63 -16.28
CA ASP A 219 17.16 7.48 -15.97
C ASP A 219 16.46 8.82 -16.18
N ASP A 220 15.68 8.88 -17.25
CA ASP A 220 15.16 10.09 -17.88
C ASP A 220 13.73 10.42 -17.43
N ARG A 221 13.27 9.77 -16.36
CA ARG A 221 11.91 9.90 -15.83
C ARG A 221 11.91 10.70 -14.53
N PRO A 222 11.37 11.92 -14.52
CA PRO A 222 11.15 12.65 -13.27
C PRO A 222 10.19 11.88 -12.36
N LEU A 223 10.43 12.00 -11.06
CA LEU A 223 9.48 11.57 -10.05
C LEU A 223 8.21 12.39 -10.26
N THR A 224 7.11 11.73 -10.61
CA THR A 224 5.80 12.36 -10.79
C THR A 224 4.71 11.53 -10.10
N LEU A 225 3.75 12.19 -9.45
CA LEU A 225 2.55 11.57 -8.88
C LEU A 225 1.31 11.95 -9.67
N SER A 226 0.31 11.08 -9.63
CA SER A 226 -1.00 11.32 -10.24
C SER A 226 -1.90 12.26 -9.43
N LYS A 227 -1.58 12.51 -8.15
CA LYS A 227 -2.27 13.44 -7.27
C LYS A 227 -1.25 14.37 -6.62
N LEU A 228 -1.52 15.67 -6.70
CA LEU A 228 -0.83 16.77 -6.03
C LEU A 228 -1.68 17.24 -4.83
N ALA A 229 -1.16 18.15 -4.00
CA ALA A 229 -1.81 18.63 -2.79
C ALA A 229 -3.25 19.10 -3.03
N GLU A 230 -3.47 19.89 -4.08
CA GLU A 230 -4.81 20.36 -4.49
C GLU A 230 -5.78 19.21 -4.83
N ASP A 231 -5.27 18.10 -5.37
CA ASP A 231 -6.09 16.94 -5.75
C ASP A 231 -6.60 16.15 -4.53
N TYR A 232 -6.06 16.43 -3.34
CA TYR A 232 -6.51 15.87 -2.07
C TYR A 232 -7.60 16.70 -1.39
N ARG A 233 -8.08 17.79 -2.01
CA ARG A 233 -9.16 18.59 -1.43
C ARG A 233 -10.40 17.71 -1.22
N PRO A 234 -10.93 17.62 0.02
CA PRO A 234 -12.04 16.73 0.31
C PRO A 234 -13.37 17.30 -0.21
N ASP A 235 -14.36 16.43 -0.40
CA ASP A 235 -15.71 16.87 -0.75
C ASP A 235 -16.29 17.70 0.41
N PRO A 236 -16.72 18.96 0.16
CA PRO A 236 -17.32 19.82 1.18
C PRO A 236 -18.54 19.20 1.89
N ALA A 237 -19.23 18.25 1.26
CA ALA A 237 -20.38 17.56 1.86
C ALA A 237 -20.03 16.71 3.08
N PHE A 238 -18.76 16.32 3.24
CA PHE A 238 -18.29 15.43 4.32
C PHE A 238 -17.22 16.06 5.21
N THR A 239 -16.97 17.36 5.00
CA THR A 239 -15.84 18.06 5.61
C THR A 239 -16.30 19.02 6.69
N GLN A 240 -15.60 19.01 7.82
CA GLN A 240 -15.83 19.94 8.92
C GLN A 240 -14.89 21.13 8.80
N GLY A 241 -15.36 22.32 9.17
CA GLY A 241 -14.48 23.49 9.26
C GLY A 241 -13.47 23.32 10.38
N TYR A 242 -12.18 23.43 10.07
CA TYR A 242 -11.13 23.48 11.07
C TYR A 242 -11.15 24.83 11.81
N GLY A 243 -10.90 24.78 13.11
CA GLY A 243 -10.76 25.96 13.96
C GLY A 243 -9.64 25.78 14.97
N PRO A 244 -8.99 26.86 15.44
CA PRO A 244 -7.78 26.80 16.27
C PRO A 244 -7.96 26.16 17.65
N SER A 245 -9.21 25.91 18.09
CA SER A 245 -9.50 25.17 19.32
C SER A 245 -9.46 23.65 19.14
N ILE A 246 -9.40 23.16 17.90
CA ILE A 246 -9.34 21.74 17.59
C ILE A 246 -7.89 21.29 17.71
N THR A 247 -7.65 20.33 18.60
CA THR A 247 -6.32 19.77 18.89
C THR A 247 -6.25 18.27 18.60
N GLU A 248 -7.38 17.69 18.20
CA GLU A 248 -7.53 16.29 17.80
C GLU A 248 -8.39 16.23 16.52
N ILE A 249 -7.89 15.56 15.49
CA ILE A 249 -8.54 15.40 14.18
C ILE A 249 -9.04 13.97 14.06
N SER A 250 -10.36 13.79 14.01
CA SER A 250 -11.02 12.50 13.70
C SER A 250 -12.00 12.67 12.53
N GLY A 251 -11.67 12.11 11.37
CA GLY A 251 -12.39 12.34 10.11
C GLY A 251 -11.83 13.52 9.30
N LEU A 252 -12.65 14.13 8.44
CA LEU A 252 -12.22 15.13 7.46
C LEU A 252 -12.43 16.56 7.95
N TYR A 253 -11.36 17.33 7.97
CA TYR A 253 -11.35 18.75 8.28
C TYR A 253 -10.75 19.57 7.14
N GLU A 254 -11.29 20.76 6.92
CA GLU A 254 -10.75 21.74 5.98
C GLU A 254 -10.60 23.11 6.66
N ALA A 255 -9.42 23.71 6.45
CA ALA A 255 -9.16 25.11 6.74
C ALA A 255 -9.06 25.88 5.42
N ASN A 256 -9.90 26.89 5.21
CA ASN A 256 -9.92 27.70 3.99
C ASN A 256 -8.86 28.83 3.97
N SER A 257 -7.85 28.75 4.83
CA SER A 257 -6.76 29.72 4.92
C SER A 257 -5.58 29.11 5.67
N SER A 258 -4.39 29.72 5.57
CA SER A 258 -3.22 29.34 6.34
C SER A 258 -3.50 29.22 7.85
N GLN A 259 -2.88 28.23 8.50
CA GLN A 259 -3.09 27.90 9.90
C GLN A 259 -1.79 27.97 10.69
N SER A 260 -1.90 28.44 11.94
CA SER A 260 -0.84 28.32 12.94
C SER A 260 -1.39 27.48 14.09
N ILE A 261 -0.77 26.32 14.30
CA ILE A 261 -1.29 25.23 15.12
C ILE A 261 -0.31 25.01 16.28
N GLY A 262 -0.87 24.83 17.48
CA GLY A 262 -0.13 24.35 18.65
C GLY A 262 0.07 22.84 18.55
N ASN A 263 -0.41 22.12 19.55
CA ASN A 263 -0.43 20.66 19.51
C ASN A 263 -1.57 20.15 18.61
N LEU A 264 -1.29 19.11 17.84
CA LEU A 264 -2.24 18.47 16.93
C LEU A 264 -2.06 16.95 16.97
N SER A 265 -3.14 16.24 17.27
CA SER A 265 -3.19 14.78 17.25
C SER A 265 -4.17 14.30 16.18
N PHE A 266 -3.89 13.15 15.58
CA PHE A 266 -4.75 12.53 14.57
C PHE A 266 -5.25 11.16 15.04
N THR A 267 -6.55 10.91 14.86
CA THR A 267 -7.20 9.63 15.15
C THR A 267 -7.89 9.15 13.88
N ASP A 268 -7.12 8.54 12.97
CA ASP A 268 -7.50 8.27 11.58
C ASP A 268 -8.07 9.52 10.88
N GLY A 269 -7.44 10.65 11.16
CA GLY A 269 -7.89 11.98 10.75
C GLY A 269 -7.27 12.46 9.45
N PHE A 270 -7.95 13.41 8.80
CA PHE A 270 -7.47 14.10 7.61
C PHE A 270 -7.72 15.60 7.76
N LEU A 271 -6.67 16.41 7.66
CA LEU A 271 -6.75 17.86 7.67
C LEU A 271 -6.22 18.40 6.34
N PHE A 272 -7.08 19.05 5.58
CA PHE A 272 -6.73 19.82 4.39
C PHE A 272 -6.65 21.32 4.73
N VAL A 273 -5.62 22.01 4.28
CA VAL A 273 -5.42 23.44 4.49
C VAL A 273 -5.18 24.13 3.15
N ASP A 274 -6.08 25.03 2.79
CA ASP A 274 -5.94 25.94 1.65
C ASP A 274 -5.01 27.10 2.04
N GLY A 275 -3.71 26.85 2.03
CA GLY A 275 -2.65 27.78 2.42
C GLY A 275 -1.47 27.09 3.12
N ASP A 276 -0.72 27.88 3.90
CA ASP A 276 0.44 27.41 4.67
C ASP A 276 0.03 26.85 6.04
N VAL A 277 0.82 25.93 6.58
CA VAL A 277 0.66 25.39 7.94
C VAL A 277 1.94 25.59 8.73
N ASP A 278 1.85 26.24 9.90
CA ASP A 278 2.94 26.34 10.88
C ASP A 278 2.55 25.63 12.18
N ILE A 279 3.18 24.50 12.46
CA ILE A 279 2.98 23.69 13.68
C ILE A 279 4.12 23.97 14.64
N SER A 280 3.78 24.62 15.75
CA SER A 280 4.72 24.98 16.81
C SER A 280 4.70 24.01 18.00
N GLY A 281 3.66 23.17 18.09
CA GLY A 281 3.49 22.19 19.15
C GLY A 281 3.76 20.76 18.70
N GLU A 282 3.30 19.81 19.51
CA GLU A 282 3.47 18.38 19.27
C GLU A 282 2.54 17.88 18.16
N LEU A 283 3.07 17.05 17.27
CA LEU A 283 2.34 16.38 16.21
C LEU A 283 2.38 14.86 16.44
N SER A 284 1.21 14.22 16.60
CA SER A 284 1.11 12.80 16.94
C SER A 284 -0.12 12.10 16.33
N GLY A 285 -0.19 10.78 16.49
CA GLY A 285 -1.32 9.95 16.07
C GLY A 285 -1.23 9.38 14.66
N LYS A 286 -2.37 8.95 14.12
CA LYS A 286 -2.50 8.36 12.79
C LYS A 286 -3.40 9.19 11.89
N GLY A 287 -2.90 9.65 10.75
CA GLY A 287 -3.67 10.51 9.86
C GLY A 287 -2.85 11.19 8.78
N ALA A 288 -3.46 12.17 8.10
CA ALA A 288 -2.81 12.92 7.04
C ALA A 288 -3.09 14.42 7.14
N LEU A 289 -2.06 15.22 6.88
CA LEU A 289 -2.10 16.66 6.78
C LEU A 289 -1.69 17.08 5.37
N VAL A 290 -2.58 17.78 4.69
CA VAL A 290 -2.35 18.32 3.34
C VAL A 290 -2.44 19.84 3.39
N ALA A 291 -1.48 20.52 2.79
CA ALA A 291 -1.48 21.97 2.63
C ALA A 291 -1.23 22.33 1.16
N THR A 292 -1.99 23.27 0.60
CA THR A 292 -1.73 23.77 -0.76
C THR A 292 -0.48 24.66 -0.82
N GLY A 293 -0.11 25.26 0.33
CA GLY A 293 1.14 25.99 0.54
C GLY A 293 2.22 25.14 1.20
N ASN A 294 2.99 25.77 2.09
CA ASN A 294 4.11 25.16 2.80
C ASN A 294 3.66 24.51 4.11
N ILE A 295 4.38 23.47 4.56
CA ILE A 295 4.23 22.91 5.91
C ILE A 295 5.53 23.13 6.69
N LYS A 296 5.44 23.79 7.84
CA LYS A 296 6.54 24.01 8.76
C LYS A 296 6.22 23.40 10.11
N ILE A 297 7.12 22.58 10.64
CA ILE A 297 7.01 21.95 11.95
C ILE A 297 8.26 22.32 12.73
N THR A 298 8.08 22.96 13.88
CA THR A 298 9.17 23.38 14.79
C THR A 298 9.02 22.83 16.21
N GLY A 299 7.88 22.21 16.51
CA GLY A 299 7.66 21.52 17.78
C GLY A 299 8.22 20.10 17.76
N SER A 300 8.21 19.45 18.92
CA SER A 300 8.58 18.04 19.02
C SER A 300 7.66 17.19 18.16
N VAL A 301 8.21 16.46 17.20
CA VAL A 301 7.51 15.35 16.56
C VAL A 301 7.88 14.12 17.38
N ASN A 302 6.94 13.58 18.15
CA ASN A 302 7.17 12.38 18.92
C ASN A 302 6.04 11.41 18.61
N THR A 303 6.23 10.68 17.52
CA THR A 303 5.28 9.66 17.09
C THR A 303 5.54 8.40 17.92
N ASP A 304 4.53 7.95 18.67
CA ASP A 304 4.60 6.69 19.42
C ASP A 304 4.67 5.49 18.45
N THR A 305 4.88 4.27 18.96
CA THR A 305 5.11 3.07 18.13
C THR A 305 3.97 2.78 17.13
N GLU A 306 2.75 3.24 17.38
CA GLU A 306 1.57 3.03 16.52
C GLU A 306 1.25 4.23 15.61
N ASP A 307 1.88 5.38 15.84
CA ASP A 307 1.62 6.59 15.08
C ASP A 307 2.12 6.45 13.64
N THR A 308 1.41 7.03 12.69
CA THR A 308 1.82 7.10 11.28
C THR A 308 1.14 8.29 10.64
N LEU A 309 1.93 9.23 10.14
CA LEU A 309 1.43 10.48 9.55
C LEU A 309 1.88 10.63 8.11
N ALA A 310 0.98 11.11 7.25
CA ALA A 310 1.35 11.62 5.93
C ALA A 310 1.33 13.15 5.92
N LEU A 311 2.41 13.76 5.44
CA LEU A 311 2.51 15.20 5.17
C LEU A 311 2.57 15.42 3.66
N VAL A 312 1.66 16.23 3.12
CA VAL A 312 1.66 16.62 1.71
C VAL A 312 1.59 18.13 1.60
N ALA A 313 2.55 18.75 0.93
CA ALA A 313 2.58 20.19 0.70
C ALA A 313 2.69 20.52 -0.79
N GLY A 314 1.85 21.43 -1.28
CA GLY A 314 2.00 22.04 -2.61
C GLY A 314 3.23 22.95 -2.72
N GLY A 315 3.74 23.41 -1.57
CA GLY A 315 5.00 24.14 -1.44
C GLY A 315 6.12 23.30 -0.80
N ASP A 316 6.91 23.97 0.03
CA ASP A 316 8.04 23.38 0.75
C ASP A 316 7.59 22.73 2.07
N ILE A 317 8.32 21.71 2.53
CA ILE A 317 8.16 21.13 3.87
C ILE A 317 9.44 21.34 4.69
N SER A 318 9.30 21.81 5.93
CA SER A 318 10.41 21.95 6.88
C SER A 318 10.06 21.30 8.23
N ILE A 319 10.92 20.40 8.71
CA ILE A 319 10.79 19.75 10.02
C ILE A 319 12.04 20.04 10.85
N GLU A 320 11.88 20.69 12.00
CA GLU A 320 12.96 20.95 12.95
C GLU A 320 12.61 20.31 14.30
N GLY A 321 13.42 19.34 14.72
CA GLY A 321 13.29 18.65 16.00
C GLY A 321 14.29 19.13 17.06
N SER A 322 14.39 18.37 18.15
CA SER A 322 15.32 18.62 19.26
C SER A 322 16.52 17.66 19.29
N GLY A 323 16.65 16.81 18.27
CA GLY A 323 17.74 15.85 18.08
C GLY A 323 17.22 14.53 17.52
N PRO A 324 18.02 13.78 16.73
CA PRO A 324 17.58 12.51 16.15
C PRO A 324 17.23 11.44 17.19
N GLU A 325 17.70 11.56 18.43
CA GLU A 325 17.34 10.65 19.53
C GLU A 325 16.03 11.04 20.25
N LEU A 326 15.54 12.27 20.04
CA LEU A 326 14.45 12.87 20.81
C LEU A 326 13.24 13.27 19.96
N SER A 327 13.38 13.31 18.64
CA SER A 327 12.33 13.71 17.70
C SER A 327 12.23 12.70 16.57
N TYR A 328 11.06 12.10 16.44
CA TYR A 328 10.75 11.02 15.51
C TYR A 328 9.51 11.37 14.71
N PHE A 329 9.67 11.54 13.40
CA PHE A 329 8.57 11.57 12.46
C PHE A 329 8.43 10.18 11.81
N LYS A 330 7.29 9.53 12.02
CA LYS A 330 6.98 8.23 11.40
C LYS A 330 5.89 8.40 10.33
N GLY A 331 6.23 8.07 9.09
CA GLY A 331 5.28 8.01 7.97
C GLY A 331 5.84 8.57 6.66
N LEU A 332 5.00 9.29 5.90
CA LEU A 332 5.31 9.73 4.54
C LEU A 332 5.39 11.24 4.44
N VAL A 333 6.39 11.74 3.71
CA VAL A 333 6.53 13.18 3.43
C VAL A 333 6.58 13.40 1.93
N LEU A 334 5.66 14.20 1.41
CA LEU A 334 5.60 14.63 0.02
C LEU A 334 5.64 16.16 -0.05
N ALA A 335 6.75 16.73 -0.48
CA ALA A 335 6.86 18.14 -0.83
C ALA A 335 6.84 18.29 -2.35
N GLU A 336 5.85 18.99 -2.89
CA GLU A 336 5.90 19.41 -4.30
C GLU A 336 7.04 20.41 -4.53
N GLY A 337 7.37 21.19 -3.51
CA GLY A 337 8.53 22.06 -3.43
C GLY A 337 9.80 21.37 -2.94
N SER A 338 10.54 22.08 -2.10
CA SER A 338 11.77 21.65 -1.43
C SER A 338 11.48 21.01 -0.08
N PHE A 339 12.42 20.21 0.44
CA PHE A 339 12.31 19.63 1.76
C PHE A 339 13.50 20.01 2.64
N ARG A 340 13.24 20.31 3.91
CA ARG A 340 14.27 20.52 4.92
C ARG A 340 13.96 19.71 6.17
N ALA A 341 14.97 19.02 6.69
CA ALA A 341 14.89 18.42 8.00
C ALA A 341 16.15 18.71 8.82
N LYS A 342 15.96 18.91 10.11
CA LYS A 342 17.05 19.18 11.04
C LYS A 342 16.76 18.56 12.41
N ASP A 343 17.78 17.96 13.01
CA ASP A 343 17.71 17.44 14.39
C ASP A 343 16.55 16.46 14.60
N VAL A 344 16.35 15.50 13.69
CA VAL A 344 15.17 14.62 13.68
C VAL A 344 15.48 13.26 13.05
N THR A 345 14.80 12.21 13.52
CA THR A 345 14.72 10.92 12.84
C THR A 345 13.45 10.86 12.00
N LEU A 346 13.60 10.53 10.72
CA LEU A 346 12.53 10.31 9.76
C LEU A 346 12.43 8.81 9.51
N LEU A 347 11.35 8.18 9.96
CA LEU A 347 11.06 6.76 9.75
C LEU A 347 9.96 6.60 8.71
N GLY A 348 10.32 6.13 7.52
CA GLY A 348 9.47 6.06 6.34
C GLY A 348 10.17 6.66 5.14
N SER A 349 9.42 7.33 4.26
CA SER A 349 9.98 7.83 3.00
C SER A 349 9.70 9.31 2.80
N VAL A 350 10.70 10.03 2.28
CA VAL A 350 10.62 11.44 1.93
C VAL A 350 10.73 11.61 0.41
N LEU A 351 9.87 12.44 -0.13
CA LEU A 351 9.87 12.80 -1.53
C LEU A 351 9.78 14.30 -1.76
N SER A 352 10.62 14.82 -2.65
CA SER A 352 10.56 16.20 -3.16
C SER A 352 10.41 16.19 -4.69
N LEU A 353 9.37 16.83 -5.21
CA LEU A 353 9.03 16.78 -6.64
C LEU A 353 9.55 17.96 -7.47
N LYS A 354 10.00 19.06 -6.86
CA LYS A 354 10.41 20.25 -7.60
C LYS A 354 11.69 20.01 -8.41
N ASP A 355 11.59 20.15 -9.72
CA ASP A 355 12.76 20.24 -10.60
C ASP A 355 13.63 21.44 -10.18
N GLY A 356 14.91 21.18 -9.88
CA GLY A 356 15.82 22.20 -9.35
C GLY A 356 15.50 22.65 -7.91
N GLY A 357 14.58 21.98 -7.21
CA GLY A 357 14.41 22.10 -5.77
C GLY A 357 15.62 21.56 -5.00
N THR A 358 15.55 21.57 -3.68
CA THR A 358 16.63 21.01 -2.85
C THR A 358 16.05 20.30 -1.64
N VAL A 359 16.63 19.15 -1.31
CA VAL A 359 16.46 18.47 -0.03
C VAL A 359 17.66 18.82 0.84
N VAL A 360 17.44 19.42 2.01
CA VAL A 360 18.52 19.77 2.97
C VAL A 360 18.30 19.03 4.28
N LEU A 361 19.29 18.24 4.69
CA LEU A 361 19.24 17.39 5.87
C LEU A 361 20.44 17.71 6.79
N GLU A 362 20.17 18.08 8.04
CA GLU A 362 21.20 18.44 9.02
C GLU A 362 21.01 17.67 10.33
N ARG A 363 21.94 16.77 10.70
CA ARG A 363 21.79 15.90 11.87
C ARG A 363 20.48 15.11 11.84
N VAL A 364 20.30 14.37 10.74
CA VAL A 364 19.06 13.62 10.44
C VAL A 364 19.37 12.14 10.29
N ARG A 365 18.55 11.27 10.89
CA ARG A 365 18.47 9.86 10.50
C ARG A 365 17.31 9.68 9.53
N ALA A 366 17.56 9.29 8.30
CA ALA A 366 16.54 9.00 7.31
C ALA A 366 16.45 7.48 7.09
N VAL A 367 15.44 6.86 7.69
CA VAL A 367 15.30 5.41 7.77
C VAL A 367 14.07 4.98 6.98
N ASN A 368 14.28 4.30 5.85
CA ASN A 368 13.17 3.70 5.12
C ASN A 368 12.60 2.52 5.92
N ALA A 369 11.28 2.44 6.04
CA ALA A 369 10.61 1.25 6.54
C ALA A 369 9.73 0.70 5.43
N GLY A 370 9.95 -0.55 5.01
CA GLY A 370 9.27 -1.15 3.85
C GLY A 370 7.75 -1.24 3.97
N ASP A 371 7.23 -1.22 5.20
CA ASP A 371 5.80 -1.13 5.52
C ASP A 371 5.24 0.30 5.56
N LEU A 372 6.10 1.33 5.58
CA LEU A 372 5.75 2.76 5.57
C LEU A 372 6.05 3.42 4.22
N THR A 373 5.63 2.79 3.13
CA THR A 373 5.74 3.36 1.77
C THR A 373 4.38 3.77 1.20
N ARG A 374 3.31 3.51 1.96
CA ARG A 374 1.93 3.90 1.64
C ARG A 374 1.15 4.29 2.89
N MET A 375 0.12 5.10 2.68
CA MET A 375 -0.92 5.39 3.65
C MET A 375 -2.26 5.37 2.93
N ASP A 376 -3.19 4.60 3.49
CA ASP A 376 -4.58 4.55 3.07
C ASP A 376 -5.45 4.90 4.28
N LEU A 377 -6.18 6.00 4.20
CA LEU A 377 -7.19 6.39 5.17
C LEU A 377 -8.56 6.25 4.52
N SER A 378 -9.42 5.47 5.16
CA SER A 378 -10.80 5.29 4.75
C SER A 378 -11.70 5.22 5.97
N PHE A 379 -12.99 5.48 5.77
CA PHE A 379 -13.99 5.28 6.81
C PHE A 379 -15.21 4.52 6.27
N ALA A 380 -15.80 3.69 7.12
CA ALA A 380 -17.14 3.16 6.97
C ALA A 380 -18.17 4.29 6.97
N VAL A 381 -18.84 4.48 5.84
CA VAL A 381 -19.75 5.61 5.57
C VAL A 381 -20.87 5.70 6.59
N GLU A 382 -21.51 4.56 6.89
CA GLU A 382 -22.63 4.51 7.83
C GLU A 382 -22.18 4.94 9.23
N LEU A 383 -21.18 4.26 9.80
CA LEU A 383 -20.67 4.56 11.15
C LEU A 383 -20.27 6.03 11.29
N LYS A 384 -19.56 6.57 10.31
CA LYS A 384 -19.12 7.97 10.36
C LYS A 384 -20.31 8.93 10.29
N THR A 385 -21.27 8.67 9.41
CA THR A 385 -22.51 9.47 9.30
C THR A 385 -23.27 9.47 10.63
N SER A 386 -23.36 8.33 11.30
CA SER A 386 -24.00 8.22 12.61
C SER A 386 -23.25 9.04 13.68
N LEU A 387 -21.92 8.92 13.74
CA LEU A 387 -21.08 9.62 14.72
C LEU A 387 -21.14 11.14 14.55
N ASP A 388 -21.15 11.64 13.31
CA ASP A 388 -21.24 13.07 13.02
C ASP A 388 -22.65 13.62 13.29
N SER A 389 -23.67 12.76 13.28
CA SER A 389 -25.06 13.14 13.59
C SER A 389 -25.37 13.26 15.09
N VAL A 390 -24.45 12.77 15.95
CA VAL A 390 -24.56 12.75 17.41
C VAL A 390 -23.69 13.88 17.97
N PHE A 391 -24.27 14.86 18.64
CA PHE A 391 -23.54 16.03 19.15
C PHE A 391 -22.49 15.62 20.22
N GLY A 392 -21.23 15.48 19.81
CA GLY A 392 -20.02 15.58 20.65
C GLY A 392 -19.86 14.56 21.79
N GLY A 393 -20.74 13.57 21.92
CA GLY A 393 -20.67 12.48 22.91
C GLY A 393 -20.82 12.90 24.38
N ARG A 394 -20.49 14.14 24.77
CA ARG A 394 -20.51 14.60 26.16
C ARG A 394 -21.85 15.20 26.55
N ILE A 395 -22.47 14.56 27.52
CA ILE A 395 -23.69 14.97 28.20
C ILE A 395 -23.27 15.79 29.42
N GLY A 396 -24.01 16.85 29.76
CA GLY A 396 -23.81 17.56 31.03
C GLY A 396 -23.73 16.58 32.20
N GLY A 397 -22.73 16.76 33.08
CA GLY A 397 -22.44 15.84 34.17
C GLY A 397 -21.44 14.72 33.85
N GLY A 398 -20.80 14.73 32.67
CA GLY A 398 -19.68 13.83 32.36
C GLY A 398 -20.07 12.50 31.71
N LYS A 399 -21.37 12.26 31.50
CA LYS A 399 -21.90 11.05 30.85
C LYS A 399 -21.75 11.10 29.34
N GLU A 400 -21.76 9.94 28.69
CA GLU A 400 -21.72 9.82 27.23
C GLU A 400 -22.60 8.69 26.70
N ILE A 401 -22.93 8.75 25.40
CA ILE A 401 -23.51 7.60 24.69
C ILE A 401 -22.39 6.61 24.43
N ALA A 402 -22.61 5.33 24.67
CA ALA A 402 -21.63 4.27 24.48
C ALA A 402 -22.28 2.98 23.97
N ILE A 403 -21.48 2.13 23.34
CA ILE A 403 -21.82 0.74 23.04
C ILE A 403 -21.34 -0.12 24.20
N ARG A 404 -22.25 -0.88 24.80
CA ARG A 404 -21.90 -1.93 25.75
C ARG A 404 -21.79 -3.26 25.01
N TYR A 405 -20.69 -3.97 25.23
CA TYR A 405 -20.46 -5.32 24.72
C TYR A 405 -19.89 -6.20 25.84
N GLY A 406 -20.73 -7.06 26.39
CA GLY A 406 -20.45 -7.76 27.65
C GLY A 406 -20.27 -6.78 28.81
N GLU A 407 -19.11 -6.81 29.46
CA GLU A 407 -18.73 -5.89 30.55
C GLU A 407 -17.95 -4.67 30.06
N ASN A 408 -17.67 -4.58 28.74
CA ASN A 408 -16.89 -3.49 28.16
C ASN A 408 -17.79 -2.40 27.59
N PHE A 409 -17.29 -1.16 27.60
CA PHE A 409 -17.97 0.02 27.08
C PHE A 409 -17.08 0.71 26.05
N GLN A 410 -17.66 1.12 24.94
CA GLN A 410 -17.01 1.91 23.89
C GLN A 410 -17.79 3.19 23.67
N SER A 411 -17.18 4.35 23.96
CA SER A 411 -17.83 5.65 23.73
C SER A 411 -18.27 5.79 22.28
N PHE A 412 -19.50 6.24 22.05
CA PHE A 412 -20.04 6.49 20.71
C PHE A 412 -19.80 7.96 20.32
N LYS A 413 -18.56 8.26 19.97
CA LYS A 413 -18.12 9.62 19.60
C LYS A 413 -17.04 9.57 18.51
N PRO A 414 -16.87 10.63 17.70
CA PRO A 414 -15.89 10.66 16.62
C PRO A 414 -14.47 10.26 17.05
N SER A 415 -14.01 10.68 18.23
CA SER A 415 -12.69 10.34 18.75
C SER A 415 -12.50 8.87 19.14
N ASN A 416 -13.57 8.06 19.16
CA ASN A 416 -13.48 6.61 19.39
C ASN A 416 -13.84 5.79 18.13
N TYR A 417 -13.69 6.39 16.94
CA TYR A 417 -14.00 5.72 15.68
C TYR A 417 -13.30 4.36 15.53
N ALA A 418 -11.98 4.31 15.73
CA ALA A 418 -11.20 3.08 15.60
C ALA A 418 -11.65 1.99 16.59
N GLY A 419 -11.96 2.37 17.84
CA GLY A 419 -12.47 1.45 18.86
C GLY A 419 -13.82 0.84 18.49
N LEU A 420 -14.70 1.63 17.85
CA LEU A 420 -16.00 1.16 17.35
C LEU A 420 -15.85 0.22 16.14
N VAL A 421 -14.93 0.50 15.22
CA VAL A 421 -14.62 -0.41 14.10
C VAL A 421 -14.08 -1.75 14.62
N ALA A 422 -13.12 -1.72 15.56
CA ALA A 422 -12.55 -2.92 16.16
C ALA A 422 -13.62 -3.74 16.93
N LEU A 423 -14.53 -3.05 17.62
CA LEU A 423 -15.66 -3.69 18.29
C LEU A 423 -16.57 -4.40 17.28
N ALA A 424 -16.91 -3.75 16.17
CA ALA A 424 -17.75 -4.34 15.13
C ALA A 424 -17.13 -5.61 14.51
N GLU A 425 -15.83 -5.59 14.20
CA GLU A 425 -15.12 -6.77 13.72
C GLU A 425 -15.05 -7.89 14.79
N THR A 426 -14.93 -7.53 16.07
CA THR A 426 -15.00 -8.51 17.17
C THR A 426 -16.39 -9.17 17.23
N MET A 427 -17.45 -8.38 17.06
CA MET A 427 -18.83 -8.87 17.05
C MET A 427 -19.10 -9.79 15.85
N LYS A 428 -18.50 -9.50 14.69
CA LYS A 428 -18.58 -10.36 13.50
C LYS A 428 -17.97 -11.75 13.72
N GLN A 429 -16.91 -11.83 14.52
CA GLN A 429 -16.25 -13.10 14.84
C GLN A 429 -16.99 -13.91 15.92
N ASN A 430 -17.74 -13.22 16.79
CA ASN A 430 -18.39 -13.81 17.95
C ASN A 430 -19.91 -13.58 17.89
N ASP A 431 -20.63 -14.53 17.30
CA ASP A 431 -22.11 -14.55 17.22
C ASP A 431 -22.83 -14.62 18.60
N GLU A 432 -22.09 -14.72 19.71
CA GLU A 432 -22.64 -15.00 21.04
C GLU A 432 -23.09 -13.76 21.83
N TYR A 433 -22.71 -12.54 21.43
CA TYR A 433 -22.97 -11.34 22.23
C TYR A 433 -23.67 -10.24 21.43
N GLU A 434 -24.83 -9.81 21.93
CA GLU A 434 -25.52 -8.61 21.44
C GLU A 434 -24.88 -7.36 22.07
N SER A 435 -24.64 -6.33 21.24
CA SER A 435 -24.25 -5.02 21.74
C SER A 435 -25.49 -4.21 22.10
N GLU A 436 -25.43 -3.41 23.16
CA GLU A 436 -26.51 -2.52 23.55
C GLU A 436 -26.01 -1.07 23.62
N LEU A 437 -26.78 -0.13 23.04
CA LEU A 437 -26.50 1.29 23.21
C LEU A 437 -26.90 1.72 24.63
N VAL A 438 -26.04 2.48 25.31
CA VAL A 438 -26.27 2.94 26.69
C VAL A 438 -25.86 4.39 26.88
N VAL A 439 -26.42 5.03 27.91
CA VAL A 439 -25.86 6.23 28.51
C VAL A 439 -24.93 5.79 29.64
N TRP A 440 -23.64 6.01 29.47
CA TRP A 440 -22.57 5.54 30.35
C TRP A 440 -21.91 6.71 31.08
N ASP A 441 -21.61 6.52 32.37
CA ASP A 441 -20.77 7.42 33.14
C ASP A 441 -19.36 6.83 33.26
N PRO A 442 -18.35 7.41 32.59
CA PRO A 442 -17.00 6.87 32.59
C PRO A 442 -16.30 7.01 33.95
N VAL A 443 -16.83 7.80 34.90
CA VAL A 443 -16.19 8.02 36.20
C VAL A 443 -16.47 6.88 37.17
N ASP A 444 -17.72 6.41 37.22
CA ASP A 444 -18.15 5.36 38.16
C ASP A 444 -18.57 4.05 37.48
N GLY A 445 -18.58 4.02 36.15
CA GLY A 445 -18.95 2.84 35.35
C GLY A 445 -20.46 2.58 35.29
N SER A 446 -21.29 3.43 35.89
CA SER A 446 -22.74 3.28 35.86
C SER A 446 -23.29 3.50 34.45
N TYR A 447 -24.37 2.79 34.11
CA TYR A 447 -25.02 2.97 32.82
C TYR A 447 -26.55 2.88 32.90
N SER A 448 -27.22 3.43 31.90
CA SER A 448 -28.67 3.35 31.71
C SER A 448 -28.97 3.04 30.26
N THR A 449 -29.88 2.10 30.03
CA THR A 449 -30.42 1.78 28.71
C THR A 449 -31.55 2.73 28.31
N THR A 450 -32.05 3.53 29.26
CA THR A 450 -33.05 4.57 29.01
C THR A 450 -32.37 5.93 28.93
N PRO A 451 -32.32 6.58 27.75
CA PRO A 451 -31.75 7.91 27.64
C PRO A 451 -32.68 8.95 28.29
N PRO A 452 -32.13 10.01 28.92
CA PRO A 452 -32.94 11.15 29.34
C PRO A 452 -33.58 11.82 28.11
N GLY A 453 -34.75 12.44 28.29
CA GLY A 453 -35.53 13.00 27.16
C GLY A 453 -34.78 14.01 26.30
N THR A 454 -33.79 14.71 26.86
CA THR A 454 -32.91 15.63 26.12
C THR A 454 -31.98 14.94 25.13
N LEU A 455 -31.74 13.63 25.27
CA LEU A 455 -30.84 12.84 24.44
C LEU A 455 -31.55 11.81 23.58
N LEU A 456 -32.86 11.63 23.75
CA LEU A 456 -33.61 10.58 23.07
C LEU A 456 -33.38 10.60 21.55
N ARG A 457 -33.34 11.80 20.94
CA ARG A 457 -33.11 11.93 19.50
C ARG A 457 -31.73 11.42 19.08
N ASP A 458 -30.69 11.81 19.78
CA ASP A 458 -29.31 11.48 19.41
C ASP A 458 -28.99 10.02 19.75
N PHE A 459 -29.56 9.51 20.85
CA PHE A 459 -29.51 8.09 21.21
C PHE A 459 -30.18 7.21 20.15
N VAL A 460 -31.37 7.57 19.67
CA VAL A 460 -32.05 6.83 18.59
C VAL A 460 -31.22 6.83 17.31
N LYS A 461 -30.66 7.97 16.90
CA LYS A 461 -29.79 8.05 15.72
C LYS A 461 -28.53 7.20 15.85
N ALA A 462 -27.89 7.26 17.02
CA ALA A 462 -26.72 6.44 17.32
C ALA A 462 -27.05 4.95 17.24
N GLN A 463 -28.21 4.55 17.77
CA GLN A 463 -28.70 3.17 17.72
C GLN A 463 -28.97 2.72 16.28
N GLU A 464 -29.79 3.46 15.54
CA GLU A 464 -30.12 3.14 14.13
C GLU A 464 -28.86 3.01 13.27
N GLY A 465 -27.91 3.95 13.44
CA GLY A 465 -26.65 3.96 12.72
C GLY A 465 -25.71 2.82 13.10
N TRP A 466 -25.57 2.54 14.39
CA TRP A 466 -24.76 1.41 14.86
C TRP A 466 -25.32 0.07 14.40
N ASP A 467 -26.64 -0.13 14.54
CA ASP A 467 -27.31 -1.37 14.11
C ASP A 467 -27.14 -1.60 12.61
N THR A 468 -27.29 -0.53 11.80
CA THR A 468 -27.08 -0.58 10.34
C THR A 468 -25.63 -0.93 10.01
N TYR A 469 -24.66 -0.28 10.68
CA TYR A 469 -23.25 -0.56 10.46
C TYR A 469 -22.86 -2.00 10.84
N ILE A 470 -23.35 -2.51 11.97
CA ILE A 470 -23.11 -3.90 12.38
C ILE A 470 -23.67 -4.90 11.36
N GLU A 471 -24.86 -4.66 10.83
CA GLU A 471 -25.43 -5.51 9.80
C GLU A 471 -24.58 -5.50 8.53
N GLN A 472 -24.07 -4.32 8.12
CA GLN A 472 -23.13 -4.22 7.01
C GLN A 472 -21.83 -4.99 7.25
N VAL A 473 -21.27 -4.91 8.46
CA VAL A 473 -20.05 -5.64 8.85
C VAL A 473 -20.27 -7.16 8.80
N LYS A 474 -21.40 -7.64 9.33
CA LYS A 474 -21.77 -9.07 9.31
C LYS A 474 -21.97 -9.61 7.90
N THR A 475 -22.58 -8.81 7.04
CA THR A 475 -22.87 -9.19 5.64
C THR A 475 -21.72 -8.90 4.66
N ASN A 476 -20.61 -8.31 5.13
CA ASN A 476 -19.51 -7.81 4.30
C ASN A 476 -19.99 -6.81 3.23
N THR A 477 -20.95 -5.95 3.57
CA THR A 477 -21.51 -4.92 2.69
C THR A 477 -21.17 -3.50 3.15
N VAL A 478 -20.20 -3.35 4.06
CA VAL A 478 -19.73 -2.04 4.53
C VAL A 478 -19.24 -1.21 3.35
N GLU A 479 -19.89 -0.07 3.15
CA GLU A 479 -19.40 0.93 2.22
C GLU A 479 -18.28 1.71 2.89
N TYR A 480 -17.07 1.56 2.36
CA TYR A 480 -15.93 2.39 2.73
C TYR A 480 -15.78 3.53 1.75
N ARG A 481 -15.43 4.69 2.29
CA ARG A 481 -15.00 5.84 1.49
C ARG A 481 -13.53 6.13 1.72
N GLU A 482 -12.78 6.20 0.64
CA GLU A 482 -11.40 6.71 0.65
C GLU A 482 -11.40 8.18 1.05
N ILE A 483 -10.65 8.51 2.10
CA ILE A 483 -10.37 9.87 2.54
C ILE A 483 -9.10 10.36 1.87
N PHE A 484 -8.06 9.52 1.95
CA PHE A 484 -6.71 9.87 1.55
C PHE A 484 -5.96 8.60 1.18
N GLN A 485 -5.28 8.65 0.04
CA GLN A 485 -4.34 7.61 -0.37
C GLN A 485 -3.06 8.26 -0.88
N LEU A 486 -1.94 7.88 -0.26
CA LEU A 486 -0.60 8.19 -0.73
C LEU A 486 0.18 6.88 -0.83
N ASP A 487 0.69 6.56 -2.01
CA ASP A 487 1.42 5.31 -2.25
C ASP A 487 2.65 5.59 -3.12
N PHE A 488 3.83 5.59 -2.51
CA PHE A 488 5.09 5.81 -3.23
C PHE A 488 5.48 4.60 -4.09
N ASN A 489 4.87 3.42 -3.89
CA ASN A 489 5.09 2.30 -4.81
C ASN A 489 4.55 2.61 -6.22
N LYS A 490 3.66 3.61 -6.36
CA LYS A 490 3.22 4.10 -7.67
C LYS A 490 4.36 4.64 -8.53
N PHE A 491 5.48 5.10 -7.94
CA PHE A 491 6.68 5.46 -8.72
C PHE A 491 7.31 4.24 -9.38
N LEU A 492 7.36 3.12 -8.66
CA LEU A 492 7.95 1.88 -9.17
C LEU A 492 7.13 1.29 -10.31
N ARG A 493 5.81 1.52 -10.34
CA ARG A 493 4.95 1.11 -11.48
C ARG A 493 5.50 1.63 -12.82
N ASN A 494 6.08 2.83 -12.80
CA ASN A 494 6.63 3.50 -13.97
C ASN A 494 8.10 3.19 -14.22
N THR A 495 8.84 2.67 -13.22
CA THR A 495 10.30 2.58 -13.26
C THR A 495 10.91 1.19 -13.11
N ASP A 496 10.34 0.24 -12.35
CA ASP A 496 10.93 -1.09 -12.11
C ASP A 496 9.96 -2.20 -11.64
N GLY A 497 10.44 -3.46 -11.67
CA GLY A 497 9.64 -4.70 -11.72
C GLY A 497 8.94 -5.20 -10.44
N PHE A 498 7.92 -6.03 -10.65
CA PHE A 498 7.25 -6.82 -9.62
C PHE A 498 8.22 -7.78 -8.92
N LEU A 499 7.98 -8.06 -7.64
CA LEU A 499 8.58 -9.18 -6.93
C LEU A 499 7.67 -10.40 -7.07
N ASP A 500 8.21 -11.48 -7.63
CA ASP A 500 7.53 -12.77 -7.63
C ASP A 500 7.65 -13.41 -6.24
N VAL A 501 6.51 -13.64 -5.60
CA VAL A 501 6.45 -14.19 -4.23
C VAL A 501 6.02 -15.65 -4.24
N TYR A 502 5.47 -16.13 -5.36
CA TYR A 502 4.97 -17.48 -5.52
C TYR A 502 4.99 -17.93 -6.98
N HIS A 503 5.32 -19.20 -7.22
CA HIS A 503 5.19 -19.84 -8.53
C HIS A 503 4.59 -21.24 -8.41
N ARG A 504 3.61 -21.53 -9.27
CA ARG A 504 3.09 -22.89 -9.46
C ARG A 504 2.81 -23.17 -10.93
N SER A 505 2.83 -24.45 -11.30
CA SER A 505 2.50 -24.92 -12.64
C SER A 505 1.72 -26.20 -12.56
N GLN A 506 0.68 -26.30 -13.37
CA GLN A 506 -0.13 -27.51 -13.44
C GLN A 506 -0.68 -27.72 -14.85
N VAL A 507 -0.61 -28.98 -15.30
CA VAL A 507 -1.26 -29.43 -16.52
C VAL A 507 -2.76 -29.51 -16.23
N LEU A 508 -3.57 -28.96 -17.12
CA LEU A 508 -5.02 -28.97 -17.01
C LEU A 508 -5.62 -30.10 -17.84
N PRO A 509 -6.79 -30.65 -17.44
CA PRO A 509 -7.52 -31.60 -18.29
C PRO A 509 -7.93 -30.94 -19.61
N ASP A 510 -8.24 -31.77 -20.62
CA ASP A 510 -8.75 -31.30 -21.92
C ASP A 510 -9.94 -30.35 -21.72
N MET A 511 -9.82 -29.14 -22.27
CA MET A 511 -10.85 -28.10 -22.23
C MET A 511 -11.16 -27.61 -23.64
N ASP A 512 -12.35 -27.05 -23.85
CA ASP A 512 -12.86 -26.63 -25.17
C ASP A 512 -12.26 -25.28 -25.63
N TRP A 513 -11.05 -25.35 -26.15
CA TRP A 513 -10.21 -24.19 -26.46
C TRP A 513 -10.67 -23.37 -27.66
N GLU A 514 -11.40 -23.97 -28.60
CA GLU A 514 -11.86 -23.24 -29.79
C GLU A 514 -12.86 -22.14 -29.42
N SER A 515 -13.58 -22.28 -28.31
CA SER A 515 -14.52 -21.28 -27.80
C SER A 515 -13.87 -20.05 -27.16
N ILE A 516 -12.59 -20.14 -26.75
CA ILE A 516 -11.88 -19.09 -26.00
C ILE A 516 -11.17 -18.12 -26.95
N PHE A 517 -10.58 -18.63 -28.03
CA PHE A 517 -9.81 -17.82 -28.99
C PHE A 517 -10.62 -17.35 -30.21
N ARG A 518 -11.87 -17.79 -30.35
CA ARG A 518 -12.76 -17.40 -31.46
C ARG A 518 -14.17 -17.09 -30.92
N PRO A 519 -14.40 -15.87 -30.41
CA PRO A 519 -15.75 -15.41 -30.06
C PRO A 519 -16.68 -15.33 -31.29
#